data_AF-A0A935RWQ5-F1
#
_entry.id   AF-A0A935RWQ5-F1
#
_cell.length_a   1.000
_cell.length_b   1.000
_cell.length_c   1.000
_cell.angle_alpha   90.00
_cell.angle_beta   90.00
_cell.angle_gamma   90.00
#
_symmetry.space_group_name_H-M   'P 1'
#
loop_
_entity.id
_entity.type
_entity.pdbx_description
1 polymer ?
#
loop_
_entity_poly.entity_id
_entity_poly.type
_entity_poly.pdbx_seq_one_letter_code
_entity_poly.pdbx_strand_id
1 'polypeptide(L)'
;MRYKTETEIAEVVRGFEETTISRDEWRHAEHLTLALHYLTLYDYETATQQMRQGIFRLLKSFGVDLTNEMPYHETLTVFWMKSVNEFNKDNESSSLFDKANNLIANHDKDLPLKFYTREHLFSDKARAQFVEPDIVNLS
;
A
#
# COMPACT_ATOMS: atom_id res chain seq x y z
N MET A 1 -18.22 2.48 4.07
CA MET A 1 -17.57 1.32 4.68
C MET A 1 -17.24 0.33 3.56
N ARG A 2 -15.98 -0.10 3.44
CA ARG A 2 -15.48 -0.98 2.37
C ARG A 2 -15.77 -2.45 2.65
N TYR A 3 -15.51 -2.88 3.88
CA TYR A 3 -15.67 -4.27 4.34
C TYR A 3 -16.80 -4.36 5.36
N LYS A 4 -17.47 -5.50 5.41
CA LYS A 4 -18.54 -5.86 6.35
C LYS A 4 -18.08 -6.84 7.43
N THR A 5 -16.99 -7.57 7.19
CA THR A 5 -16.41 -8.53 8.14
C THR A 5 -14.88 -8.55 8.05
N GLU A 6 -14.21 -9.10 9.06
CA GLU A 6 -12.77 -9.40 9.00
C GLU A 6 -12.46 -10.55 8.03
N THR A 7 -13.44 -11.40 7.71
CA THR A 7 -13.29 -12.45 6.70
C THR A 7 -13.04 -11.87 5.32
N GLU A 8 -13.75 -10.80 4.93
CA GLU A 8 -13.52 -10.12 3.64
C GLU A 8 -12.10 -9.52 3.58
N ILE A 9 -11.58 -9.02 4.70
CA ILE A 9 -10.19 -8.55 4.81
C ILE A 9 -9.20 -9.72 4.60
N ALA A 10 -9.44 -10.84 5.29
CA ALA A 10 -8.61 -12.04 5.16
C ALA A 10 -8.63 -12.62 3.74
N GLU A 11 -9.76 -12.54 3.03
CA GLU A 11 -9.88 -12.95 1.63
C GLU A 11 -9.04 -12.09 0.69
N VAL A 12 -9.00 -10.77 0.91
CA VAL A 12 -8.12 -9.86 0.15
C VAL A 12 -6.64 -10.21 0.39
N VAL A 13 -6.25 -10.41 1.65
CA VAL A 13 -4.86 -10.80 2.00
C VAL A 13 -4.50 -12.13 1.34
N ARG A 14 -5.36 -13.15 1.48
CA ARG A 14 -5.14 -14.46 0.89
C ARG A 14 -5.07 -14.39 -0.64
N GLY A 15 -5.96 -13.62 -1.26
CA GLY A 15 -5.99 -13.42 -2.71
C GLY A 15 -4.71 -12.79 -3.24
N PHE A 16 -4.13 -11.84 -2.50
CA PHE A 16 -2.84 -11.25 -2.82
C PHE A 16 -1.69 -12.24 -2.66
N GLU A 17 -1.60 -12.93 -1.52
CA GLU A 17 -0.50 -13.86 -1.22
C GLU A 17 -0.48 -15.09 -2.14
N GLU A 18 -1.65 -15.59 -2.49
CA GLU A 18 -1.82 -16.70 -3.44
C GLU A 18 -1.77 -16.22 -4.89
N THR A 19 -1.64 -14.92 -5.14
CA THR A 19 -1.67 -14.29 -6.48
C THR A 19 -2.94 -14.62 -7.29
N THR A 20 -4.08 -14.75 -6.60
CA THR A 20 -5.39 -15.06 -7.19
C THR A 20 -6.32 -13.84 -7.30
N ILE A 21 -6.01 -12.73 -6.62
CA ILE A 21 -6.69 -11.44 -6.82
C ILE A 21 -6.52 -10.95 -8.26
N SER A 22 -7.58 -10.46 -8.89
CA SER A 22 -7.48 -9.98 -10.28
C SER A 22 -6.80 -8.60 -10.39
N ARG A 23 -6.27 -8.27 -11.58
CA ARG A 23 -5.70 -6.95 -11.87
C ARG A 23 -6.70 -5.81 -11.65
N ASP A 24 -7.99 -6.05 -11.91
CA ASP A 24 -9.05 -5.05 -11.74
C ASP A 24 -9.45 -4.84 -10.27
N GLU A 25 -9.25 -5.84 -9.41
CA GLU A 25 -9.53 -5.79 -7.98
C GLU A 25 -8.36 -5.24 -7.17
N TRP A 26 -7.11 -5.39 -7.67
CA TRP A 26 -5.94 -4.83 -7.01
C TRP A 26 -5.89 -3.30 -7.13
N ARG A 27 -6.56 -2.61 -6.22
CA ARG A 27 -6.67 -1.14 -6.17
C ARG A 27 -6.09 -0.59 -4.86
N HIS A 28 -6.23 0.72 -4.70
CA HIS A 28 -5.74 1.47 -3.55
C HIS A 28 -6.25 0.93 -2.21
N ALA A 29 -7.54 0.57 -2.12
CA ALA A 29 -8.13 0.06 -0.88
C ALA A 29 -7.48 -1.27 -0.45
N GLU A 30 -7.23 -2.16 -1.39
CA GLU A 30 -6.60 -3.46 -1.17
C GLU A 30 -5.13 -3.28 -0.80
N HIS A 31 -4.42 -2.33 -1.44
CA HIS A 31 -3.05 -1.98 -1.06
C HIS A 31 -2.96 -1.50 0.41
N LEU A 32 -3.85 -0.58 0.83
CA LEU A 32 -3.91 -0.12 2.22
C LEU A 32 -4.25 -1.26 3.19
N THR A 33 -5.14 -2.17 2.79
CA THR A 33 -5.54 -3.33 3.59
C THR A 33 -4.38 -4.30 3.81
N LEU A 34 -3.63 -4.61 2.76
CA LEU A 34 -2.42 -5.45 2.85
C LEU A 34 -1.34 -4.79 3.70
N ALA A 35 -1.09 -3.49 3.50
CA ALA A 35 -0.12 -2.73 4.29
C ALA A 35 -0.46 -2.81 5.79
N LEU A 36 -1.73 -2.55 6.12
CA LEU A 36 -2.22 -2.63 7.50
C LEU A 36 -2.03 -4.03 8.07
N HIS A 37 -2.42 -5.07 7.32
CA HIS A 37 -2.27 -6.45 7.76
C HIS A 37 -0.80 -6.80 8.08
N TYR A 38 0.13 -6.52 7.17
CA TYR A 38 1.55 -6.78 7.43
C TYR A 38 2.09 -6.00 8.63
N LEU A 39 1.67 -4.76 8.82
CA LEU A 39 2.07 -3.93 9.95
C LEU A 39 1.46 -4.36 11.29
N THR A 40 0.46 -5.25 11.29
CA THR A 40 0.01 -5.93 12.53
C THR A 40 0.86 -7.15 12.88
N LEU A 41 1.62 -7.70 11.93
CA LEU A 41 2.37 -8.94 12.08
C LEU A 41 3.89 -8.73 12.20
N TYR A 42 4.39 -7.68 11.56
CA TYR A 42 5.82 -7.44 11.40
C TYR A 42 6.17 -6.00 11.76
N ASP A 43 7.45 -5.78 12.06
CA ASP A 43 7.98 -4.41 12.12
C ASP A 43 7.89 -3.71 10.75
N TYR A 44 8.04 -2.39 10.75
CA TYR A 44 7.91 -1.55 9.56
C TYR A 44 8.82 -1.98 8.39
N GLU A 45 10.08 -2.32 8.68
CA GLU A 45 11.06 -2.67 7.64
C GLU A 45 10.67 -4.00 6.99
N THR A 46 10.41 -5.02 7.80
CA THR A 46 9.98 -6.34 7.36
C THR A 46 8.65 -6.27 6.60
N ALA A 47 7.65 -5.56 7.12
CA ALA A 47 6.36 -5.36 6.46
C ALA A 47 6.52 -4.69 5.08
N THR A 48 7.38 -3.68 4.98
CA THR A 48 7.64 -2.98 3.72
C THR A 48 8.30 -3.91 2.72
N GLN A 49 9.28 -4.71 3.13
CA GLN A 49 9.91 -5.70 2.24
C GLN A 49 8.91 -6.76 1.75
N GLN A 50 8.00 -7.24 2.63
CA GLN A 50 6.95 -8.18 2.25
C GLN A 50 6.00 -7.58 1.20
N MET A 51 5.58 -6.33 1.38
CA MET A 51 4.77 -5.60 0.39
C MET A 51 5.49 -5.50 -0.96
N ARG A 52 6.75 -5.06 -0.98
CA ARG A 52 7.54 -4.94 -2.23
C ARG A 52 7.58 -6.27 -2.97
N GLN A 53 8.00 -7.33 -2.28
CA GLN A 53 8.14 -8.65 -2.88
C GLN A 53 6.80 -9.21 -3.36
N GLY A 54 5.74 -9.03 -2.57
CA GLY A 54 4.39 -9.44 -2.93
C GLY A 54 3.89 -8.76 -4.20
N ILE A 55 4.10 -7.45 -4.35
CA ILE A 55 3.69 -6.73 -5.57
C ILE A 55 4.43 -7.27 -6.79
N PHE A 56 5.74 -7.52 -6.71
CA PHE A 56 6.48 -8.11 -7.83
C PHE A 56 6.00 -9.53 -8.18
N ARG A 57 5.67 -10.37 -7.18
CA ARG A 57 5.05 -11.68 -7.42
C ARG A 57 3.71 -11.53 -8.15
N LEU A 58 2.87 -10.60 -7.69
CA LEU A 58 1.55 -10.35 -8.27
C LEU A 58 1.65 -9.84 -9.71
N LEU A 59 2.52 -8.87 -9.98
CA LEU A 59 2.73 -8.35 -11.35
C LEU A 59 3.18 -9.46 -12.30
N LYS A 60 4.07 -10.35 -11.85
CA LYS A 60 4.45 -11.54 -12.63
C LYS A 60 3.25 -12.45 -12.91
N SER A 61 2.37 -12.68 -11.94
CA SER A 61 1.16 -13.48 -12.13
C SER A 61 0.17 -12.85 -13.13
N PHE A 62 0.17 -11.52 -13.24
CA PHE A 62 -0.61 -10.79 -14.25
C PHE A 62 0.01 -10.83 -15.66
N GLY A 63 1.17 -11.45 -15.83
CA GLY A 63 1.89 -11.48 -17.10
C GLY A 63 2.49 -10.12 -17.49
N VAL A 64 2.72 -9.23 -16.52
CA VAL A 64 3.33 -7.92 -16.76
C VAL A 64 4.78 -8.09 -17.20
N ASP A 65 5.12 -7.52 -18.35
CA ASP A 65 6.50 -7.42 -18.83
C ASP A 65 7.14 -6.12 -18.29
N LEU A 66 7.95 -6.28 -17.24
CA LEU A 66 8.63 -5.17 -16.56
C LEU A 66 9.66 -4.44 -17.44
N THR A 67 10.01 -4.97 -18.62
CA THR A 67 10.85 -4.26 -19.60
C THR A 67 10.07 -3.27 -20.46
N ASN A 68 8.75 -3.46 -20.55
CA ASN A 68 7.84 -2.66 -21.38
C ASN A 68 6.96 -1.72 -20.55
N GLU A 69 6.51 -2.15 -19.36
CA GLU A 69 5.75 -1.32 -18.43
C GLU A 69 6.25 -1.47 -16.98
N MET A 70 6.28 -0.38 -16.22
CA MET A 70 6.67 -0.39 -14.81
C MET A 70 5.53 0.12 -13.91
N PRO A 71 4.50 -0.71 -13.68
CA PRO A 71 3.35 -0.32 -12.86
C PRO A 71 3.72 -0.17 -11.38
N TYR A 72 4.82 -0.81 -10.93
CA TYR A 72 5.36 -0.59 -9.60
C TYR A 72 5.87 0.84 -9.42
N HIS A 73 5.69 1.39 -8.22
CA HIS A 73 6.15 2.71 -7.85
C HIS A 73 6.69 2.68 -6.43
N GLU A 74 8.01 2.80 -6.29
CA GLU A 74 8.71 2.65 -5.03
C GLU A 74 8.29 3.75 -4.04
N THR A 75 8.33 5.02 -4.46
CA THR A 75 7.98 6.12 -3.55
C THR A 75 6.56 6.03 -3.02
N LEU A 76 5.58 5.67 -3.86
CA LEU A 76 4.20 5.47 -3.42
C LEU A 76 4.06 4.28 -2.46
N THR A 77 4.75 3.17 -2.73
CA THR A 77 4.71 1.99 -1.86
C THR A 77 5.25 2.33 -0.48
N VAL A 78 6.42 2.98 -0.40
CA VAL A 78 7.01 3.40 0.88
C VAL A 78 6.17 4.47 1.57
N PHE A 79 5.64 5.44 0.83
CA PHE A 79 4.72 6.44 1.37
C PHE A 79 3.53 5.78 2.08
N TRP A 80 2.86 4.83 1.42
CA TRP A 80 1.71 4.16 2.00
C TRP A 80 2.09 3.28 3.18
N MET A 81 3.20 2.54 3.12
CA MET A 81 3.67 1.78 4.28
C MET A 81 3.94 2.69 5.48
N LYS A 82 4.55 3.88 5.28
CA LYS A 82 4.80 4.84 6.36
C LYS A 82 3.50 5.41 6.91
N SER A 83 2.60 5.89 6.06
CA SER A 83 1.31 6.46 6.49
C SER A 83 0.44 5.45 7.24
N VAL A 84 0.38 4.20 6.77
CA VAL A 84 -0.39 3.14 7.43
C VAL A 84 0.23 2.73 8.76
N ASN A 85 1.56 2.74 8.86
CA ASN A 85 2.25 2.44 10.12
C ASN A 85 1.92 3.46 11.21
N GLU A 86 1.97 4.76 10.90
CA GLU A 86 1.58 5.80 11.86
C GLU A 86 0.09 5.70 12.21
N PHE A 87 -0.79 5.53 11.22
CA PHE A 87 -2.22 5.30 11.48
C PHE A 87 -2.45 4.09 12.39
N ASN A 88 -1.75 2.97 12.18
CA ASN A 88 -1.93 1.77 12.99
C ASN A 88 -1.50 1.99 14.45
N LYS A 89 -0.40 2.72 14.69
CA LYS A 89 0.06 3.09 16.04
C LYS A 89 -0.97 3.98 16.74
N ASP A 90 -1.48 4.99 16.06
CA ASP A 90 -2.47 5.93 16.61
C ASP A 90 -3.81 5.25 16.94
N ASN A 91 -4.07 4.07 16.39
CA ASN A 91 -5.33 3.33 16.55
C ASN A 91 -5.13 1.97 17.22
N GLU A 92 -4.04 1.74 17.97
CA GLU A 92 -3.64 0.43 18.48
C GLU A 92 -4.79 -0.40 19.09
N SER A 93 -5.68 0.23 19.85
CA SER A 93 -6.82 -0.40 20.55
C SER A 93 -8.04 -0.76 19.67
N SER A 94 -8.07 -0.34 18.41
CA SER A 94 -9.19 -0.62 17.48
C SER A 94 -9.08 -2.00 16.84
N SER A 95 -10.22 -2.60 16.50
CA SER A 95 -10.27 -3.87 15.75
C SER A 95 -9.65 -3.72 14.35
N LEU A 96 -9.21 -4.83 13.74
CA LEU A 96 -8.70 -4.80 12.37
C LEU A 96 -9.80 -4.33 11.40
N PHE A 97 -11.03 -4.77 11.63
CA PHE A 97 -12.22 -4.32 10.91
C PHE A 97 -12.38 -2.80 10.90
N ASP A 98 -12.34 -2.16 12.07
CA ASP A 98 -12.53 -0.71 12.20
C ASP A 98 -11.34 0.04 11.61
N LYS A 99 -10.11 -0.42 11.88
CA LYS A 99 -8.89 0.16 11.32
C LYS A 99 -8.93 0.16 9.79
N ALA A 100 -9.23 -0.97 9.14
CA ALA A 100 -9.25 -1.07 7.69
C ALA A 100 -10.28 -0.12 7.06
N ASN A 101 -11.50 -0.11 7.60
CA ASN A 101 -12.57 0.76 7.09
C ASN A 101 -12.28 2.25 7.30
N ASN A 102 -11.76 2.64 8.47
CA ASN A 102 -11.39 4.02 8.77
C ASN A 102 -10.18 4.48 7.96
N LEU A 103 -9.17 3.62 7.79
CA LEU A 103 -7.99 3.90 6.98
C LEU A 103 -8.40 4.23 5.54
N ILE A 104 -9.18 3.35 4.91
CA ILE A 104 -9.64 3.51 3.52
C ILE A 104 -10.53 4.75 3.35
N ALA A 105 -11.37 5.07 4.34
CA ALA A 105 -12.24 6.24 4.28
C ALA A 105 -11.47 7.57 4.36
N ASN A 106 -10.30 7.60 4.99
CA ASN A 106 -9.56 8.84 5.28
C ASN A 106 -8.24 8.99 4.51
N HIS A 107 -7.76 7.94 3.84
CA HIS A 107 -6.51 7.95 3.07
C HIS A 107 -6.80 7.80 1.59
N ASP A 108 -7.26 8.87 0.96
CA ASP A 108 -7.54 8.88 -0.47
C ASP A 108 -6.23 8.77 -1.30
N LYS A 109 -6.32 8.23 -2.52
CA LYS A 109 -5.15 7.95 -3.37
C LYS A 109 -4.31 9.18 -3.72
N ASP A 110 -4.86 10.39 -3.63
CA ASP A 110 -4.20 11.65 -3.92
C ASP A 110 -3.53 12.28 -2.68
N LEU A 111 -3.64 11.67 -1.50
CA LEU A 111 -2.95 12.10 -0.27
C LEU A 111 -1.44 12.38 -0.45
N PRO A 112 -0.66 11.58 -1.22
CA PRO A 112 0.74 11.89 -1.47
C PRO A 112 0.98 13.29 -2.04
N LEU A 113 0.03 13.84 -2.81
CA LEU A 113 0.15 15.16 -3.43
C LEU A 113 0.07 16.34 -2.44
N LYS A 114 -0.21 16.06 -1.15
CA LYS A 114 -0.04 17.05 -0.07
C LYS A 114 1.42 17.19 0.38
N PHE A 115 2.23 16.17 0.10
CA PHE A 115 3.64 16.08 0.54
C PHE A 115 4.60 16.24 -0.64
N TYR A 116 4.17 15.83 -1.84
CA TYR A 116 4.98 15.87 -3.05
C TYR A 116 4.39 16.79 -4.11
N THR A 117 5.24 17.52 -4.83
CA THR A 117 4.83 18.08 -6.12
C THR A 117 4.58 16.95 -7.11
N ARG A 118 3.69 17.18 -8.10
CA ARG A 118 3.41 16.19 -9.15
C ARG A 118 4.66 15.84 -9.96
N GLU A 119 5.49 16.83 -10.26
CA GLU A 119 6.74 16.65 -11.01
C GLU A 119 7.71 15.73 -10.26
N HIS A 120 7.89 15.96 -8.96
CA HIS A 120 8.77 15.15 -8.12
C HIS A 120 8.23 13.73 -7.94
N LEU A 121 6.95 13.58 -7.57
CA LEU A 121 6.33 12.28 -7.29
C LEU A 121 6.30 11.35 -8.50
N PHE A 122 5.98 11.87 -9.69
CA PHE A 122 5.81 11.07 -10.89
C PHE A 122 7.07 11.01 -11.77
N SER A 123 8.23 11.42 -11.23
CA SER A 123 9.52 11.25 -11.89
C SER A 123 9.95 9.78 -11.96
N ASP A 124 10.77 9.44 -12.96
CA ASP A 124 11.35 8.09 -13.08
C ASP A 124 12.17 7.72 -11.84
N LYS A 125 12.82 8.70 -11.23
CA LYS A 125 13.57 8.52 -9.98
C LYS A 125 12.64 8.09 -8.84
N ALA A 126 11.55 8.81 -8.60
CA ALA A 126 10.59 8.47 -7.54
C ALA A 126 9.88 7.13 -7.78
N ARG A 127 9.71 6.75 -9.05
CA ARG A 127 9.19 5.43 -9.42
C ARG A 127 10.16 4.31 -9.08
N ALA A 128 11.45 4.50 -9.37
CA ALA A 128 12.49 3.47 -9.22
C ALA A 128 13.06 3.35 -7.79
N GLN A 129 13.15 4.46 -7.05
CA GLN A 129 13.67 4.51 -5.69
C GLN A 129 12.83 5.45 -4.82
N PHE A 130 12.82 5.22 -3.51
CA PHE A 130 12.15 6.13 -2.59
C PHE A 130 12.86 7.48 -2.61
N VAL A 131 12.09 8.55 -2.75
CA VAL A 131 12.55 9.92 -2.57
C VAL A 131 11.73 10.59 -1.48
N GLU A 132 12.40 11.40 -0.66
CA GLU A 132 11.72 12.20 0.35
C GLU A 132 10.77 13.23 -0.29
N PRO A 133 9.70 13.63 0.41
CA PRO A 133 8.80 14.68 -0.05
C PRO A 133 9.50 16.03 -0.25
N ASP A 134 8.98 16.84 -1.17
CA ASP A 134 9.53 18.17 -1.52
C ASP A 134 8.62 19.35 -1.13
N ILE A 135 7.41 19.10 -0.59
CA ILE A 135 6.51 20.14 -0.06
C ILE A 135 6.55 20.18 1.46
N VAL A 136 6.23 19.07 2.12
CA VAL A 136 6.24 18.91 3.59
C VAL A 136 6.81 17.54 3.92
N ASN A 137 7.69 17.48 4.92
CA ASN A 137 8.29 16.22 5.36
C ASN A 137 7.22 15.26 5.91
N LEU A 138 7.40 13.96 5.62
CA LEU A 138 6.68 12.90 6.32
C LEU A 138 7.24 12.82 7.75
N SER A 139 6.44 13.16 8.76
CA SER A 139 6.70 12.82 10.16
C SER A 139 6.90 11.32 10.30
#